data_AF-A0ABD2MR80-F1
#
_entry.id   AF-A0ABD2MR80-F1
#
_cell.length_a   1.000
_cell.length_b   1.000
_cell.length_c   1.000
_cell.angle_alpha   90.00
_cell.angle_beta   90.00
_cell.angle_gamma   90.00
#
_symmetry.space_group_name_H-M   'P 1'
#
loop_
_entity.id
_entity.type
_entity.pdbx_description
1 polymer ?
#
loop_
_entity_poly.entity_id
_entity_poly.type
_entity_poly.pdbx_seq_one_letter_code
_entity_poly.pdbx_strand_id
1 'polypeptide(L)'
;MKTHVTDHFMVFVEYSSDDDFCEIKNAESAIMPQYVDYKKLNKLLDLESWDIVLRDCSANIGQCWTNFIAKIRLTVENGTENIKIRPSKRKRTPWITNSIIKSIEEKNRLYKDAMKNPL
;
A
#
# COMPACT_ATOMS: atom_id res chain seq x y z
N MET A 1 -45.32 -27.08 16.68
CA MET A 1 -44.36 -25.96 16.83
C MET A 1 -43.22 -26.24 15.84
N LYS A 2 -43.10 -25.50 14.75
CA LYS A 2 -42.06 -25.73 13.73
C LYS A 2 -40.81 -24.94 14.13
N THR A 3 -39.72 -25.61 14.42
CA THR A 3 -38.42 -24.98 14.69
C THR A 3 -37.74 -24.65 13.36
N HIS A 4 -37.39 -23.38 13.16
CA HIS A 4 -36.58 -22.92 12.03
C HIS A 4 -35.12 -23.30 12.29
N VAL A 5 -34.74 -24.52 11.90
CA VAL A 5 -33.33 -24.92 11.84
C VAL A 5 -32.74 -24.33 10.56
N THR A 6 -31.73 -23.48 10.70
CA THR A 6 -30.98 -22.90 9.58
C THR A 6 -29.64 -23.58 9.46
N ASP A 7 -29.14 -23.87 8.25
CA ASP A 7 -27.79 -24.44 7.98
C ASP A 7 -26.61 -23.50 8.35
N HIS A 8 -26.89 -22.44 9.11
CA HIS A 8 -25.89 -21.51 9.58
C HIS A 8 -25.33 -22.04 10.90
N PHE A 9 -24.07 -22.47 10.87
CA PHE A 9 -23.35 -22.81 12.10
C PHE A 9 -23.09 -21.55 12.90
N MET A 10 -23.47 -21.58 14.18
CA MET A 10 -23.20 -20.50 15.11
C MET A 10 -21.71 -20.53 15.47
N VAL A 11 -20.97 -19.53 15.01
CA VAL A 11 -19.56 -19.36 15.36
C VAL A 11 -19.47 -18.49 16.61
N PHE A 12 -19.05 -19.10 17.71
CA PHE A 12 -18.68 -18.38 18.91
C PHE A 12 -17.20 -18.02 18.83
N VAL A 13 -16.87 -16.76 19.09
CA VAL A 13 -15.49 -16.33 19.30
C VAL A 13 -15.40 -15.93 20.77
N GLU A 14 -14.65 -16.70 21.55
CA GLU A 14 -14.38 -16.43 22.95
C GLU A 14 -13.08 -15.63 23.03
N TYR A 15 -13.16 -14.40 23.54
CA TYR A 15 -12.00 -13.54 23.72
C TYR A 15 -11.56 -13.62 25.17
N SER A 16 -10.30 -13.96 25.42
CA SER A 16 -9.66 -13.82 26.72
C SER A 16 -9.56 -12.33 27.07
N SER A 17 -10.05 -11.94 28.25
CA SER A 17 -10.06 -10.56 28.73
C SER A 17 -8.67 -9.94 28.96
N ASP A 18 -7.60 -10.73 28.80
CA ASP A 18 -6.20 -10.32 28.99
C ASP A 18 -5.45 -10.09 27.67
N ASP A 19 -6.12 -10.25 26.52
CA ASP A 19 -5.55 -9.75 25.27
C ASP A 19 -5.68 -8.23 25.29
N ASP A 20 -4.57 -7.56 25.63
CA ASP A 20 -4.34 -6.15 25.37
C ASP A 20 -4.90 -5.86 23.97
N PHE A 21 -6.06 -5.19 23.94
CA PHE A 21 -6.55 -4.55 22.75
C PHE A 21 -5.49 -3.52 22.39
N CYS A 22 -4.48 -3.96 21.64
CA CYS A 22 -3.90 -3.12 20.63
C CYS A 22 -5.11 -2.69 19.83
N GLU A 23 -5.63 -1.50 20.11
CA GLU A 23 -6.44 -0.78 19.16
C GLU A 23 -5.76 -1.05 17.83
N ILE A 24 -6.43 -1.83 16.97
CA ILE A 24 -6.16 -1.76 15.56
C ILE A 24 -6.64 -0.36 15.23
N LYS A 25 -5.81 0.64 15.60
CA LYS A 25 -5.89 1.97 15.07
C LYS A 25 -5.90 1.66 13.60
N ASN A 26 -7.01 1.95 12.96
CA ASN A 26 -7.11 2.01 11.52
C ASN A 26 -6.14 3.11 11.11
N ALA A 27 -4.85 2.82 11.14
CA ALA A 27 -3.77 3.50 10.45
C ALA A 27 -3.86 3.15 8.96
N GLU A 28 -5.07 2.83 8.47
CA GLU A 28 -5.52 3.18 7.13
C GLU A 28 -5.65 4.71 6.96
N SER A 29 -4.85 5.52 7.68
CA SER A 29 -4.37 6.75 7.08
C SER A 29 -3.64 6.31 5.82
N ALA A 30 -4.33 6.42 4.68
CA ALA A 30 -3.90 6.01 3.36
C ALA A 30 -2.40 6.26 3.17
N ILE A 31 -1.56 5.24 3.40
CA ILE A 31 -0.17 5.24 2.96
C ILE A 31 -0.30 5.14 1.46
N MET A 32 -0.52 6.30 0.81
CA MET A 32 -0.44 6.41 -0.63
C MET A 32 1.03 6.19 -0.94
N PRO A 33 1.39 5.09 -1.61
CA PRO A 33 2.76 4.91 -2.00
C PRO A 33 3.16 6.10 -2.88
N GLN A 34 4.24 6.76 -2.48
CA GLN A 34 4.83 7.83 -3.25
C GLN A 34 5.42 7.23 -4.52
N TYR A 35 5.08 7.84 -5.65
CA TYR A 35 5.63 7.45 -6.94
C TYR A 35 6.34 8.66 -7.54
N VAL A 36 7.58 8.44 -7.99
CA VAL A 36 8.34 9.47 -8.69
C VAL A 36 7.94 9.42 -10.17
N ASP A 37 7.34 10.49 -10.68
CA ASP A 37 7.14 10.62 -12.13
C ASP A 37 8.47 11.05 -12.76
N TYR A 38 9.22 10.07 -13.26
CA TYR A 38 10.51 10.32 -13.91
C TYR A 38 10.43 11.26 -15.13
N LYS A 39 9.30 11.31 -15.85
CA LYS A 39 9.17 12.22 -17.00
C LYS A 39 9.03 13.66 -16.53
N LYS A 40 8.22 13.88 -15.49
CA LYS A 40 8.08 15.19 -14.85
C LYS A 40 9.38 15.61 -14.17
N LEU A 41 10.03 14.70 -13.46
CA LEU A 41 11.31 14.93 -12.80
C LEU A 41 12.39 15.36 -13.79
N ASN A 42 12.52 14.66 -14.93
CA ASN A 42 13.50 15.02 -15.96
C ASN A 42 13.24 16.44 -16.51
N LYS A 43 11.98 16.80 -16.78
CA LYS A 43 11.63 18.16 -17.21
C LYS A 43 12.00 19.21 -16.17
N LEU A 44 11.78 18.92 -14.88
CA LEU A 44 12.13 19.84 -13.80
C LEU A 44 13.66 20.01 -13.70
N LEU A 45 14.42 18.93 -13.86
CA LEU A 45 15.89 18.98 -13.88
C LEU A 45 16.43 19.78 -15.07
N ASP A 46 15.81 19.65 -16.25
CA ASP A 46 16.21 20.37 -17.47
C ASP A 46 15.96 21.89 -17.36
N LEU A 47 14.96 22.31 -16.59
CA LEU A 47 14.60 23.72 -16.41
C LEU A 47 15.37 24.39 -15.26
N GLU A 48 16.09 23.62 -14.45
CA GLU A 48 16.69 24.12 -13.24
C GLU A 48 17.99 24.90 -13.52
N SER A 49 18.15 26.07 -12.91
CA SER A 49 19.41 26.83 -12.98
C SER A 49 20.40 26.33 -11.93
N TRP A 50 21.55 25.89 -12.39
CA TRP A 50 22.66 25.40 -11.57
C TRP A 50 23.62 26.51 -11.13
N ASP A 51 23.40 27.75 -11.60
CA ASP A 51 24.27 28.89 -11.32
C ASP A 51 24.37 29.19 -9.83
N ILE A 52 23.28 28.98 -9.08
CA ILE A 52 23.23 29.17 -7.62
C ILE A 52 24.08 28.12 -6.90
N VAL A 53 24.15 26.89 -7.44
CA VAL A 53 25.03 25.86 -6.89
C VAL A 53 26.47 26.25 -7.17
N LEU A 54 26.79 26.78 -8.34
CA LEU A 54 28.17 27.03 -8.76
C LEU A 54 28.78 28.34 -8.22
N ARG A 55 27.95 29.35 -7.89
CA ARG A 55 28.39 30.72 -7.58
C ARG A 55 29.37 30.80 -6.40
N ASP A 56 29.19 29.95 -5.39
CA ASP A 56 29.96 30.00 -4.13
C ASP A 56 30.96 28.83 -3.99
N CYS A 57 31.12 27.99 -5.02
CA CYS A 57 31.95 26.78 -4.96
C CYS A 57 33.44 27.04 -4.83
N SER A 58 33.92 28.19 -5.32
CA SER A 58 35.34 28.54 -5.22
C SER A 58 35.77 28.86 -3.79
N ALA A 59 34.84 29.31 -2.94
CA ALA A 59 35.13 29.72 -1.57
C ALA A 59 34.84 28.62 -0.54
N ASN A 60 33.79 27.81 -0.76
CA ASN A 60 33.42 26.74 0.18
C ASN A 60 32.76 25.55 -0.54
N ILE A 61 33.56 24.52 -0.82
CA ILE A 61 33.11 23.27 -1.46
C ILE A 61 32.02 22.57 -0.62
N GLY A 62 32.11 22.61 0.71
CA GLY A 62 31.13 21.99 1.59
C GLY A 62 29.75 22.64 1.50
N GLN A 63 29.71 23.98 1.42
CA GLN A 63 28.47 24.71 1.21
C GLN A 63 27.87 24.40 -0.16
N CYS A 64 28.71 24.28 -1.18
CA CYS A 64 28.27 23.88 -2.52
C CYS A 64 27.63 22.50 -2.56
N TRP A 65 28.25 21.52 -1.91
CA TRP A 65 27.71 20.17 -1.80
C TRP A 65 26.35 20.16 -1.09
N THR A 66 26.22 20.95 -0.04
CA THR A 66 24.96 21.12 0.71
C THR A 66 23.87 21.73 -0.18
N ASN A 67 24.20 22.79 -0.92
CA ASN A 67 23.28 23.44 -1.85
C ASN A 67 22.85 22.49 -2.99
N PHE A 68 23.79 21.70 -3.53
CA PHE A 68 23.49 20.69 -4.54
C PHE A 68 22.50 19.64 -4.04
N ILE A 69 22.76 19.05 -2.86
CA ILE A 69 21.86 18.06 -2.26
C ILE A 69 20.49 18.66 -1.99
N ALA A 70 20.43 19.86 -1.41
CA ALA A 70 19.17 20.53 -1.11
C ALA A 70 18.34 20.74 -2.38
N LYS A 71 19.00 21.15 -3.47
CA LYS A 71 18.34 21.42 -4.73
C LYS A 71 17.82 20.14 -5.39
N ILE A 72 18.64 19.09 -5.44
CA ILE A 72 18.21 17.77 -5.94
C ILE A 72 17.04 17.20 -5.13
N ARG A 73 17.10 17.27 -3.80
CA ARG A 73 16.00 16.80 -2.93
C ARG A 73 14.70 17.50 -3.26
N LEU A 74 14.73 18.83 -3.36
CA LEU A 74 13.55 19.63 -3.65
C LEU A 74 12.98 19.35 -5.04
N THR A 75 13.85 19.16 -6.05
CA THR A 75 13.41 18.76 -7.40
C THR A 75 12.78 17.37 -7.41
N VAL A 76 13.33 16.41 -6.66
CA VAL A 76 12.75 15.06 -6.51
C VAL A 76 11.41 15.11 -5.78
N GLU A 77 11.29 15.89 -4.70
CA GLU A 77 10.03 16.07 -3.98
C GLU A 77 8.94 16.66 -4.88
N ASN A 78 9.27 17.68 -5.69
CA ASN A 78 8.35 18.28 -6.66
C ASN A 78 7.98 17.34 -7.82
N GLY A 79 8.89 16.42 -8.18
CA GLY A 79 8.66 15.35 -9.15
C GLY A 79 7.93 14.13 -8.56
N THR A 80 7.72 14.09 -7.24
CA THR A 80 7.05 12.99 -6.56
C THR A 80 5.56 13.28 -6.46
N GLU A 81 4.75 12.31 -6.90
CA GLU A 81 3.30 12.40 -6.80
C GLU A 81 2.76 11.34 -5.84
N ASN A 82 1.82 11.76 -4.99
CA ASN A 82 1.08 10.84 -4.14
C ASN A 82 0.01 10.15 -4.99
N ILE A 83 0.28 8.92 -5.43
CA ILE A 83 -0.67 8.19 -6.27
C ILE A 83 -1.53 7.28 -5.39
N LYS A 84 -2.84 7.50 -5.43
CA LYS A 84 -3.81 6.56 -4.88
C LYS A 84 -3.84 5.31 -5.78
N ILE A 85 -3.09 4.27 -5.39
CA ILE A 85 -3.19 2.98 -6.09
C ILE A 85 -4.58 2.38 -5.80
N ARG A 86 -5.36 2.20 -6.88
CA ARG A 86 -6.66 1.51 -6.83
C ARG A 86 -6.46 0.12 -6.20
N PRO A 87 -7.34 -0.33 -5.29
CA PRO A 87 -7.22 -1.63 -4.63
C PRO A 87 -7.01 -2.80 -5.61
N SER A 88 -7.63 -2.75 -6.79
CA SER A 88 -7.48 -3.76 -7.84
C SER A 88 -6.08 -3.89 -8.43
N LYS A 89 -5.25 -2.84 -8.33
CA LYS A 89 -3.87 -2.81 -8.85
C LYS A 89 -2.82 -3.07 -7.76
N ARG A 90 -3.23 -3.19 -6.50
CA ARG A 90 -2.31 -3.51 -5.40
C ARG A 90 -1.82 -4.95 -5.56
N LYS A 91 -0.51 -5.15 -5.68
CA LYS A 91 0.07 -6.51 -5.66
C LYS A 91 -0.23 -7.13 -4.30
N ARG A 92 -1.02 -8.20 -4.29
CA ARG A 92 -1.30 -8.95 -3.06
C ARG A 92 -0.04 -9.73 -2.66
N THR A 93 0.23 -9.84 -1.36
CA THR A 93 1.34 -10.65 -0.85
C THR A 93 1.13 -12.12 -1.25
N PRO A 94 2.03 -12.75 -2.02
CA PRO A 94 1.75 -14.02 -2.68
C PRO A 94 1.38 -15.15 -1.71
N TRP A 95 2.02 -15.18 -0.54
CA TRP A 95 2.04 -16.37 0.31
C TRP A 95 0.75 -16.59 1.11
N ILE A 96 0.24 -15.57 1.82
CA ILE A 96 -1.04 -15.67 2.53
C ILE A 96 -2.20 -15.68 1.53
N THR A 97 -2.15 -14.82 0.52
CA THR A 97 -3.30 -14.56 -0.34
C THR A 97 -3.64 -15.76 -1.22
N ASN A 98 -2.63 -16.48 -1.75
CA ASN A 98 -2.89 -17.58 -2.67
C ASN A 98 -3.56 -18.77 -1.96
N SER A 99 -3.14 -19.09 -0.73
CA SER A 99 -3.75 -20.19 0.03
C SER A 99 -5.19 -19.87 0.42
N ILE A 100 -5.47 -18.64 0.86
CA ILE A 100 -6.82 -18.20 1.20
C ILE A 100 -7.73 -18.19 -0.03
N ILE A 101 -7.26 -17.67 -1.17
CA ILE A 101 -8.03 -17.67 -2.43
C ILE A 101 -8.35 -19.10 -2.86
N LYS A 102 -7.37 -20.01 -2.83
CA LYS A 102 -7.59 -21.43 -3.14
C LYS A 102 -8.65 -22.06 -2.23
N SER A 103 -8.60 -21.79 -0.93
CA SER A 103 -9.60 -22.31 0.01
C SER A 103 -11.01 -21.76 -0.28
N ILE A 104 -11.13 -20.48 -0.66
CA ILE A 104 -12.41 -19.88 -1.03
C ILE A 104 -12.95 -20.51 -2.33
N GLU A 105 -12.10 -20.69 -3.33
CA GLU A 105 -12.46 -21.32 -4.61
C GLU A 105 -12.92 -22.76 -4.40
N GLU A 106 -12.20 -23.52 -3.58
CA GLU A 106 -12.56 -24.91 -3.27
C GLU A 106 -13.87 -25.01 -2.49
N LYS A 107 -14.10 -24.14 -1.50
CA LYS A 107 -15.39 -24.04 -0.80
C LYS A 107 -16.53 -23.79 -1.79
N ASN A 108 -16.34 -22.85 -2.72
CA ASN A 108 -17.35 -22.51 -3.71
C ASN A 108 -17.60 -23.66 -4.70
N ARG A 109 -16.57 -24.42 -5.06
CA ARG A 109 -16.69 -25.62 -5.90
C ARG A 109 -17.52 -26.69 -5.18
N LEU A 110 -17.16 -27.02 -3.95
CA LEU A 110 -17.88 -28.01 -3.13
C LEU A 110 -19.34 -27.62 -2.90
N TYR A 111 -19.62 -26.34 -2.66
CA TYR A 111 -20.98 -25.84 -2.52
C TYR A 111 -21.80 -26.03 -3.81
N LYS A 112 -21.22 -25.74 -4.98
CA LYS A 112 -21.87 -25.98 -6.27
C LYS A 112 -22.11 -27.46 -6.54
N ASP A 113 -21.17 -28.31 -6.15
CA ASP A 113 -21.29 -29.77 -6.32
C ASP A 113 -22.40 -30.32 -5.42
N ALA A 114 -22.48 -29.86 -4.17
CA ALA A 114 -23.55 -30.20 -3.22
C ALA A 114 -24.94 -29.71 -3.70
N MET A 115 -25.01 -28.53 -4.32
CA MET A 115 -26.26 -28.02 -4.90
C MET A 115 -26.72 -28.82 -6.14
N LYS A 116 -25.79 -29.38 -6.91
CA LYS A 116 -26.11 -30.19 -8.11
C LYS A 116 -26.56 -31.60 -7.78
N ASN A 117 -26.03 -32.17 -6.71
CA ASN A 117 -26.37 -33.52 -6.27
C ASN A 117 -26.62 -33.50 -4.75
N PRO A 118 -27.76 -32.94 -4.32
CA PRO A 118 -28.14 -32.98 -2.92
C PRO A 118 -28.38 -34.43 -2.52
N LEU A 119 -27.59 -34.93 -1.56
CA LEU A 119 -27.82 -36.22 -0.91
C LEU A 119 -29.15 -36.21 -0.15
#